data_AF-A0A1M7UAN4-F1
#
_entry.id   AF-A0A1M7UAN4-F1
#
_cell.length_a   1.000
_cell.length_b   1.000
_cell.length_c   1.000
_cell.angle_alpha   90.00
_cell.angle_beta   90.00
_cell.angle_gamma   90.00
#
_symmetry.space_group_name_H-M   'P 1'
#
loop_
_entity.id
_entity.type
_entity.pdbx_description
1 polymer ?
#
loop_
_entity_poly.entity_id
_entity_poly.type
_entity_poly.pdbx_seq_one_letter_code
_entity_poly.pdbx_strand_id
1 'polypeptide(L)'
;MNPEPRRFLLQALDPDHGSPVLEAQFFVNEVEDLRALLADTSDDPTLERGYFLDTTELAAINERFGTAFDPEGREVLLASWHSIRDVPYLIHGGYELPLLLEGRKQLARFSEEYPPERHWNEEKFDRYVAEGALHKEVVVEPFEEPIHLKHGKVAEGLRTVYYTRIGEEWRVPAWKLIKDAVAKSKWSEDFERMEGMLFGYEEWQNDWWIEEFRRRRRRFGCLPVYWAVNAKELAWIEMTGYRALPPTENSTVTVSLLFEPPDDDATRRLIEHSDAVALVHVNVGSLPFLALVEGQTGPDYAIPAGLIKDLNRNIVGEVEIIARREAQGTWSYNRALDPPDETVAVG
;
A
#
# COMPACT_ATOMS: atom_id res chain seq x y z
N MET A 1 -12.06 12.90 21.18
CA MET A 1 -11.31 11.63 21.30
C MET A 1 -9.92 11.95 20.77
N ASN A 2 -8.85 11.69 21.53
CA ASN A 2 -7.51 11.94 21.00
C ASN A 2 -7.23 10.89 19.92
N PRO A 3 -6.64 11.28 18.78
CA PRO A 3 -6.25 10.31 17.75
C PRO A 3 -5.31 9.26 18.35
N GLU A 4 -5.37 8.04 17.85
CA GLU A 4 -4.42 7.01 18.25
C GLU A 4 -2.99 7.45 17.93
N PRO A 5 -2.01 7.14 18.80
CA PRO A 5 -0.61 7.50 18.56
C PRO A 5 -0.11 6.87 17.25
N ARG A 6 0.48 7.69 16.37
CA ARG A 6 1.07 7.21 15.11
C ARG A 6 2.47 6.67 15.37
N ARG A 7 2.82 5.59 14.66
CA ARG A 7 4.13 4.92 14.75
C ARG A 7 5.09 5.49 13.70
N PHE A 8 6.32 5.76 14.11
CA PHE A 8 7.41 6.20 13.25
C PHE A 8 8.68 5.37 13.51
N LEU A 9 9.60 5.38 12.55
CA LEU A 9 10.89 4.69 12.59
C LEU A 9 12.03 5.68 12.39
N LEU A 10 13.07 5.54 13.22
CA LEU A 10 14.40 6.07 12.96
C LEU A 10 15.25 4.93 12.42
N GLN A 11 15.87 5.11 11.26
CA GLN A 11 16.67 4.11 10.57
C GLN A 11 18.07 4.65 10.33
N ALA A 12 19.10 4.00 10.90
CA ALA A 12 20.49 4.30 10.56
C ALA A 12 20.89 3.48 9.35
N LEU A 13 21.38 4.14 8.29
CA LEU A 13 21.65 3.48 7.01
C LEU A 13 23.10 3.04 6.90
N ASP A 14 23.30 1.88 6.31
CA ASP A 14 24.63 1.42 5.92
C ASP A 14 25.22 2.33 4.83
N PRO A 15 26.44 2.85 5.00
CA PRO A 15 27.04 3.75 4.02
C PRO A 15 27.31 3.07 2.67
N ASP A 16 27.62 1.77 2.66
CA ASP A 16 27.95 1.04 1.44
C ASP A 16 26.71 0.53 0.70
N HIS A 17 25.68 0.12 1.44
CA HIS A 17 24.51 -0.52 0.85
C HIS A 17 23.26 0.38 0.83
N GLY A 18 23.19 1.40 1.69
CA GLY A 18 22.02 2.27 1.84
C GLY A 18 20.83 1.61 2.54
N SER A 19 20.99 0.39 3.05
CA SER A 19 19.96 -0.35 3.78
C SER A 19 19.97 -0.02 5.28
N PRO A 20 18.83 -0.07 5.98
CA PRO A 20 18.80 0.10 7.43
C PRO A 20 19.60 -1.00 8.16
N VAL A 21 20.50 -0.61 9.06
CA VAL A 21 21.28 -1.54 9.91
C VAL A 21 20.91 -1.45 11.38
N LEU A 22 20.28 -0.36 11.78
CA LEU A 22 19.73 -0.15 13.11
C LEU A 22 18.41 0.59 12.96
N GLU A 23 17.38 0.15 13.68
CA GLU A 23 16.08 0.79 13.70
C GLU A 23 15.60 1.01 15.13
N ALA A 24 14.96 2.15 15.37
CA ALA A 24 14.17 2.37 16.57
C ALA A 24 12.79 2.87 16.21
N GLN A 25 11.78 2.27 16.83
CA GLN A 25 10.40 2.68 16.68
C GLN A 25 9.99 3.59 17.84
N PHE A 26 9.19 4.60 17.53
CA PHE A 26 8.58 5.48 18.53
C PHE A 26 7.16 5.88 18.16
N PHE A 27 6.45 6.44 19.14
CA PHE A 27 5.04 6.81 19.02
C PHE A 27 4.89 8.33 19.15
N VAL A 28 4.03 8.90 18.31
CA VAL A 28 3.74 10.32 18.25
C VAL A 28 2.24 10.52 18.38
N ASN A 29 1.81 11.21 19.44
CA ASN A 29 0.39 11.49 19.68
C ASN A 29 -0.15 12.54 18.71
N GLU A 30 0.61 13.61 18.49
CA GLU A 30 0.25 14.73 17.62
C GLU A 30 1.34 14.87 16.56
N VAL A 31 1.01 14.65 15.28
CA VAL A 31 1.98 14.65 14.17
C VAL A 31 2.71 15.99 14.07
N GLU A 32 2.00 17.07 14.37
CA GLU A 32 2.50 18.44 14.44
C GLU A 32 3.67 18.61 15.40
N ASP A 33 3.73 17.84 16.49
CA ASP A 33 4.87 17.85 17.42
C ASP A 33 6.15 17.34 16.75
N LEU A 34 6.04 16.32 15.90
CA LEU A 34 7.18 15.80 15.13
C LEU A 34 7.51 16.73 13.97
N ARG A 35 6.49 17.23 13.25
CA ARG A 35 6.67 18.17 12.13
C ARG A 35 7.41 19.44 12.53
N ALA A 36 7.14 19.97 13.72
CA ALA A 36 7.79 21.17 14.23
C ALA A 36 9.31 21.01 14.42
N LEU A 37 9.82 19.77 14.45
CA LEU A 37 11.24 19.46 14.59
C LEU A 37 11.97 19.26 13.26
N LEU A 38 11.23 19.15 12.15
CA LEU A 38 11.76 18.83 10.83
C LEU A 38 11.83 20.08 9.95
N ALA A 39 12.90 20.18 9.17
CA ALA A 39 13.00 21.16 8.11
C ALA A 39 12.04 20.80 6.95
N ASP A 40 11.28 21.79 6.49
CA ASP A 40 10.40 21.75 5.30
C ASP A 40 9.50 20.50 5.16
N THR A 41 8.41 20.48 5.94
CA THR A 41 7.34 19.48 5.86
C THR A 41 6.02 20.10 5.39
N SER A 42 6.10 21.22 4.67
CA SER A 42 4.95 22.06 4.37
C SER A 42 3.95 21.38 3.42
N ASP A 43 4.43 20.51 2.53
CA ASP A 43 3.66 19.81 1.50
C ASP A 43 3.33 18.35 1.86
N ASP A 44 3.72 17.88 3.04
CA ASP A 44 3.40 16.56 3.60
C ASP A 44 2.99 16.67 5.07
N PRO A 45 1.74 17.10 5.34
CA PRO A 45 1.27 17.33 6.71
C PRO A 45 1.12 16.06 7.52
N THR A 46 1.15 14.90 6.87
CA THR A 46 0.97 13.59 7.48
C THR A 46 2.28 12.84 7.67
N LEU A 47 3.42 13.40 7.23
CA LEU A 47 4.75 12.79 7.28
C LEU A 47 4.74 11.36 6.70
N GLU A 48 4.14 11.20 5.53
CA GLU A 48 4.08 9.90 4.85
C GLU A 48 5.37 9.58 4.11
N ARG A 49 6.18 10.60 3.77
CA ARG A 49 7.48 10.47 3.12
C ARG A 49 8.61 10.09 4.09
N GLY A 50 9.77 9.77 3.52
CA GLY A 50 11.02 9.62 4.27
C GLY A 50 11.77 10.95 4.38
N TYR A 51 12.39 11.22 5.53
CA TYR A 51 13.15 12.44 5.80
C TYR A 51 14.55 12.10 6.31
N PHE A 52 15.58 12.57 5.61
CA PHE A 52 16.94 12.51 6.13
C PHE A 52 17.09 13.53 7.25
N LEU A 53 17.52 13.06 8.41
CA LEU A 53 17.69 13.90 9.59
C LEU A 53 19.13 14.38 9.69
N ASP A 54 19.31 15.67 9.92
CA ASP A 54 20.58 16.18 10.41
C ASP A 54 20.78 15.87 11.91
N THR A 55 21.99 16.14 12.42
CA THR A 55 22.33 15.87 13.83
C THR A 55 21.49 16.67 14.82
N THR A 56 21.02 17.85 14.43
CA THR A 56 20.20 18.75 15.26
C THR A 56 18.76 18.23 15.32
N GLU A 57 18.17 17.88 14.18
CA GLU A 57 16.83 17.31 14.09
C GLU A 57 16.74 15.99 14.87
N LEU A 58 17.73 15.10 14.68
CA LEU A 58 17.79 13.84 15.41
C LEU A 58 17.92 14.06 16.93
N ALA A 59 18.78 14.99 17.37
CA ALA A 59 18.91 15.31 18.79
C ALA A 59 17.59 15.83 19.38
N ALA A 60 16.88 16.69 18.64
CA ALA A 60 15.58 17.21 19.06
C ALA A 60 14.52 16.11 19.15
N ILE A 61 14.47 15.17 18.20
CA ILE A 61 13.57 14.01 18.25
C ILE A 61 13.90 13.12 19.45
N ASN A 62 15.19 12.83 19.67
CA ASN A 62 15.66 12.05 20.81
C ASN A 62 15.25 12.67 22.14
N GLU A 63 15.38 14.00 22.29
CA GLU A 63 14.97 14.73 23.48
C GLU A 63 13.44 14.75 23.66
N ARG A 64 12.69 15.05 22.58
CA ARG A 64 11.23 15.21 22.64
C ARG A 64 10.50 13.90 22.87
N PHE A 65 10.94 12.82 22.23
CA PHE A 65 10.23 11.52 22.23
C PHE A 65 10.94 10.44 23.04
N GLY A 66 12.12 10.74 23.61
CA GLY A 66 12.83 9.81 24.49
C GLY A 66 13.35 8.56 23.80
N THR A 67 13.66 8.64 22.50
CA THR A 67 14.06 7.48 21.69
C THR A 67 15.46 6.95 22.00
N ALA A 68 16.35 7.81 22.50
CA ALA A 68 17.75 7.50 22.79
C ALA A 68 18.48 6.78 21.63
N PHE A 69 18.14 7.14 20.39
CA PHE A 69 18.65 6.54 19.17
C PHE A 69 20.04 7.10 18.85
N ASP A 70 21.05 6.23 18.83
CA ASP A 70 22.42 6.56 18.43
C ASP A 70 22.73 5.89 17.08
N PRO A 71 22.91 6.68 15.99
CA PRO A 71 23.22 6.12 14.68
C PRO A 71 24.70 5.76 14.50
N GLU A 72 25.55 6.04 15.51
CA GLU A 72 27.00 5.87 15.47
C GLU A 72 27.65 6.59 14.26
N GLY A 73 27.16 7.80 13.95
CA GLY A 73 27.66 8.63 12.85
C GLY A 73 27.13 8.27 11.45
N ARG A 74 26.17 7.36 11.34
CA ARG A 74 25.49 7.03 10.07
C ARG A 74 24.40 8.04 9.72
N GLU A 75 24.06 8.11 8.43
CA GLU A 75 22.89 8.84 7.97
C GLU A 75 21.62 8.25 8.57
N VAL A 76 20.68 9.12 8.97
CA VAL A 76 19.43 8.71 9.60
C VAL A 76 18.25 9.08 8.72
N LEU A 77 17.40 8.10 8.44
CA LEU A 77 16.12 8.27 7.78
C LEU A 77 15.00 8.15 8.82
N LEU A 78 14.17 9.18 8.90
CA LEU A 78 12.86 9.10 9.55
C LEU A 78 11.84 8.61 8.52
N ALA A 79 11.07 7.59 8.89
CA ALA A 79 10.00 7.06 8.05
C ALA A 79 8.73 6.81 8.87
N SER A 80 7.56 6.94 8.22
CA SER A 80 6.30 6.47 8.80
C SER A 80 6.29 4.95 8.93
N TRP A 81 5.70 4.42 10.00
CA TRP A 81 5.47 2.98 10.10
C TRP A 81 4.38 2.57 9.12
N HIS A 82 4.59 1.47 8.41
CA HIS A 82 3.61 0.88 7.52
C HIS A 82 3.26 -0.53 7.99
N SER A 83 1.97 -0.89 7.99
CA SER A 83 1.45 -2.20 8.45
C SER A 83 2.02 -3.39 7.66
N ILE A 84 2.62 -3.14 6.50
CA ILE A 84 3.35 -4.14 5.73
C ILE A 84 4.57 -4.65 6.51
N ARG A 85 5.06 -3.97 7.54
CA ARG A 85 6.19 -4.45 8.35
C ARG A 85 5.78 -5.48 9.41
N ASP A 86 4.48 -5.73 9.59
CA ASP A 86 3.97 -6.74 10.54
C ASP A 86 4.02 -8.17 9.98
N VAL A 87 4.63 -8.40 8.81
CA VAL A 87 4.78 -9.75 8.23
C VAL A 87 5.88 -10.55 8.96
N PRO A 88 5.80 -11.89 9.03
CA PRO A 88 6.74 -12.73 9.79
C PRO A 88 8.07 -12.97 9.06
N TYR A 89 8.44 -12.12 8.10
CA TYR A 89 9.68 -12.23 7.33
C TYR A 89 10.21 -10.87 6.91
N LEU A 90 11.46 -10.84 6.46
CA LEU A 90 12.06 -9.61 5.94
C LEU A 90 11.48 -9.28 4.56
N ILE A 91 10.80 -8.14 4.45
CA ILE A 91 10.44 -7.56 3.16
C ILE A 91 11.69 -7.01 2.50
N HIS A 92 11.86 -7.28 1.21
CA HIS A 92 13.05 -6.89 0.46
C HIS A 92 13.23 -5.37 0.29
N GLY A 93 12.16 -4.59 0.46
CA GLY A 93 12.14 -3.14 0.33
C GLY A 93 13.14 -2.45 1.26
N GLY A 94 14.07 -1.68 0.72
CA GLY A 94 15.17 -1.04 1.45
C GLY A 94 16.34 -1.97 1.78
N TYR A 95 16.26 -3.25 1.43
CA TYR A 95 17.31 -4.26 1.62
C TYR A 95 17.74 -4.89 0.29
N GLU A 96 17.36 -4.30 -0.85
CA GLU A 96 17.50 -4.94 -2.15
C GLU A 96 18.96 -5.24 -2.53
N LEU A 97 19.87 -4.27 -2.31
CA LEU A 97 21.28 -4.43 -2.64
C LEU A 97 21.97 -5.54 -1.82
N PRO A 98 21.97 -5.52 -0.47
CA PRO A 98 22.63 -6.57 0.29
C PRO A 98 22.00 -7.94 0.02
N LEU A 99 20.67 -8.03 -0.13
CA LEU A 99 20.02 -9.31 -0.43
C LEU A 99 20.34 -9.84 -1.84
N LEU A 100 20.55 -8.97 -2.82
CA LEU A 100 21.05 -9.37 -4.15
C LEU A 100 22.48 -9.93 -4.05
N LEU A 101 23.36 -9.27 -3.29
CA LEU A 101 24.73 -9.73 -3.10
C LEU A 101 24.81 -11.07 -2.35
N GLU A 102 23.94 -11.26 -1.36
CA GLU A 102 23.78 -12.53 -0.63
C GLU A 102 23.12 -13.64 -1.48
N GLY A 103 22.37 -13.28 -2.53
CA GLY A 103 21.57 -14.22 -3.31
C GLY A 103 20.27 -14.66 -2.66
N ARG A 104 19.75 -13.88 -1.71
CA ARG A 104 18.43 -14.10 -1.11
C ARG A 104 17.35 -13.37 -1.90
N LYS A 105 17.71 -12.26 -2.55
CA LYS A 105 16.92 -11.61 -3.59
C LYS A 105 17.56 -11.91 -4.95
N GLN A 106 16.74 -12.16 -5.97
CA GLN A 106 17.23 -12.52 -7.30
C GLN A 106 17.00 -11.43 -8.35
N LEU A 107 15.99 -10.59 -8.14
CA LEU A 107 15.66 -9.45 -8.98
C LEU A 107 15.26 -8.26 -8.09
N ALA A 108 15.91 -7.11 -8.29
CA ALA A 108 15.44 -5.82 -7.82
C ALA A 108 14.90 -5.00 -8.98
N ARG A 109 13.87 -4.21 -8.70
CA ARG A 109 13.21 -3.35 -9.66
C ARG A 109 12.89 -2.02 -8.99
N PHE A 110 13.31 -0.93 -9.61
CA PHE A 110 12.98 0.43 -9.20
C PHE A 110 12.28 1.12 -10.36
N SER A 111 11.06 1.62 -10.13
CA SER A 111 10.26 2.32 -11.15
C SER A 111 9.90 3.70 -10.62
N GLU A 112 10.29 4.74 -11.34
CA GLU A 112 10.08 6.14 -10.97
C GLU A 112 9.64 6.94 -12.20
N GLU A 113 8.95 8.06 -12.00
CA GLU A 113 8.62 8.95 -13.11
C GLU A 113 9.90 9.53 -13.73
N TYR A 114 9.95 9.53 -15.05
CA TYR A 114 11.06 10.09 -15.82
C TYR A 114 10.72 11.48 -16.32
N PRO A 115 11.63 12.47 -16.25
CA PRO A 115 12.88 12.48 -15.46
C PRO A 115 12.63 12.42 -13.94
N PRO A 116 13.61 11.96 -13.12
CA PRO A 116 15.07 11.96 -13.35
C PRO A 116 15.68 10.72 -14.03
N GLU A 117 16.94 10.82 -14.44
CA GLU A 117 17.74 9.78 -15.12
C GLU A 117 18.32 8.72 -14.16
N ARG A 118 18.16 8.91 -12.84
CA ARG A 118 18.64 8.00 -11.80
C ARG A 118 17.64 7.91 -10.66
N HIS A 119 17.50 6.72 -10.09
CA HIS A 119 16.77 6.53 -8.85
C HIS A 119 17.65 6.80 -7.63
N TRP A 120 17.02 6.85 -6.46
CA TRP A 120 17.72 6.99 -5.19
C TRP A 120 18.72 5.84 -4.96
N ASN A 121 19.96 6.15 -4.52
CA ASN A 121 21.05 5.19 -4.27
C ASN A 121 21.54 4.37 -5.48
N GLU A 122 21.23 4.78 -6.72
CA GLU A 122 21.63 4.05 -7.94
C GLU A 122 23.16 3.84 -8.03
N GLU A 123 23.96 4.79 -7.55
CA GLU A 123 25.43 4.71 -7.53
C GLU A 123 25.99 3.58 -6.66
N LYS A 124 25.27 3.19 -5.60
CA LYS A 124 25.66 2.07 -4.74
C LYS A 124 25.56 0.75 -5.50
N PHE A 125 24.50 0.58 -6.29
CA PHE A 125 24.35 -0.59 -7.16
C PHE A 125 25.35 -0.55 -8.32
N ASP A 126 25.56 0.61 -8.93
CA ASP A 126 26.46 0.76 -10.08
C ASP A 126 27.91 0.36 -9.78
N ARG A 127 28.35 0.52 -8.52
CA ARG A 127 29.63 -0.01 -8.04
C ARG A 127 29.75 -1.52 -8.29
N TYR A 128 28.78 -2.29 -7.84
CA TYR A 128 28.76 -3.76 -7.99
C TYR A 128 28.49 -4.21 -9.42
N VAL A 129 27.84 -3.38 -10.22
CA VAL A 129 27.74 -3.61 -11.68
C VAL A 129 29.11 -3.46 -12.34
N ALA A 130 29.84 -2.39 -12.02
CA ALA A 130 31.19 -2.15 -12.55
C ALA A 130 32.20 -3.23 -12.14
N GLU A 131 32.02 -3.81 -10.95
CA GLU A 131 32.81 -4.96 -10.45
C GLU A 131 32.40 -6.30 -11.09
N GLY A 132 31.30 -6.33 -11.86
CA GLY A 132 30.79 -7.55 -12.50
C GLY A 132 30.06 -8.50 -11.55
N ALA A 133 29.66 -8.03 -10.36
CA ALA A 133 28.86 -8.81 -9.41
C ALA A 133 27.36 -8.79 -9.76
N LEU A 134 26.88 -7.69 -10.33
CA LEU A 134 25.49 -7.48 -10.73
C LEU A 134 25.37 -7.13 -12.20
N HIS A 135 24.24 -7.49 -12.79
CA HIS A 135 23.77 -6.99 -14.07
C HIS A 135 22.73 -5.89 -13.84
N LYS A 136 22.73 -4.88 -14.71
CA LYS A 136 21.79 -3.76 -14.71
C LYS A 136 21.13 -3.61 -16.08
N GLU A 137 19.82 -3.46 -16.10
CA GLU A 137 19.05 -3.11 -17.29
C GLU A 137 18.18 -1.88 -17.01
N VAL A 138 18.21 -0.89 -17.90
CA VAL A 138 17.40 0.34 -17.79
C VAL A 138 16.42 0.39 -18.95
N VAL A 139 15.15 0.62 -18.62
CA VAL A 139 14.07 0.80 -19.59
C VAL A 139 13.39 2.14 -19.30
N VAL A 140 13.20 2.96 -20.34
CA VAL A 140 12.39 4.18 -20.26
C VAL A 140 11.20 4.00 -21.18
N GLU A 141 10.01 4.02 -20.60
CA GLU A 141 8.73 3.92 -21.30
C GLU A 141 8.12 5.33 -21.38
N PRO A 142 8.19 6.01 -22.54
CA PRO A 142 7.62 7.35 -22.67
C PRO A 142 6.10 7.31 -22.56
N PHE A 143 5.52 8.35 -21.98
CA PHE A 143 4.09 8.61 -22.09
C PHE A 143 3.77 9.21 -23.46
N GLU A 144 2.54 9.02 -23.94
CA GLU A 144 2.08 9.65 -25.20
C GLU A 144 2.13 11.18 -25.09
N GLU A 145 1.75 11.70 -23.92
CA GLU A 145 1.88 13.10 -23.55
C GLU A 145 2.46 13.22 -22.13
N PRO A 146 3.28 14.26 -21.84
CA PRO A 146 3.81 14.46 -20.50
C PRO A 146 2.70 14.68 -19.46
N ILE A 147 2.87 14.07 -18.28
CA ILE A 147 1.97 14.21 -17.15
C ILE A 147 2.47 15.33 -16.25
N HIS A 148 1.62 16.30 -15.96
CA HIS A 148 1.88 17.34 -14.97
C HIS A 148 1.48 16.84 -13.58
N LEU A 149 2.50 16.56 -12.76
CA LEU A 149 2.33 16.12 -11.39
C LEU A 149 2.18 17.33 -10.45
N LYS A 150 1.85 17.05 -9.19
CA LYS A 150 1.85 18.07 -8.12
C LYS A 150 3.21 18.79 -8.06
N HIS A 151 3.20 20.04 -7.63
CA HIS A 151 4.40 20.89 -7.50
C HIS A 151 5.09 21.26 -8.83
N GLY A 152 4.41 21.10 -9.97
CA GLY A 152 4.93 21.51 -11.28
C GLY A 152 5.96 20.56 -11.86
N LYS A 153 6.19 19.38 -11.25
CA LYS A 153 7.01 18.32 -11.84
C LYS A 153 6.33 17.81 -13.10
N VAL A 154 7.11 17.65 -14.17
CA VAL A 154 6.66 17.07 -15.44
C VAL A 154 7.25 15.68 -15.54
N ALA A 155 6.39 14.68 -15.76
CA ALA A 155 6.79 13.32 -16.05
C ALA A 155 6.57 13.04 -17.55
N GLU A 156 7.64 12.79 -18.28
CA GLU A 156 7.66 12.43 -19.69
C GLU A 156 7.49 10.92 -19.91
N GLY A 157 7.69 10.11 -18.89
CA GLY A 157 7.53 8.66 -18.95
C GLY A 157 7.72 7.97 -17.61
N LEU A 158 7.87 6.66 -17.66
CA LEU A 158 8.26 5.83 -16.52
C LEU A 158 9.64 5.21 -16.79
N ARG A 159 10.60 5.47 -15.91
CA ARG A 159 11.91 4.82 -15.94
C ARG A 159 11.89 3.64 -14.99
N THR A 160 12.25 2.47 -15.49
CA THR A 160 12.43 1.27 -14.67
C THR A 160 13.86 0.75 -14.79
N VAL A 161 14.50 0.52 -13.64
CA VAL A 161 15.82 -0.10 -13.54
C VAL A 161 15.68 -1.47 -12.90
N TYR A 162 16.30 -2.46 -13.53
CA TYR A 162 16.37 -3.83 -13.05
C TYR A 162 17.79 -4.17 -12.65
N TYR A 163 17.94 -4.86 -11.52
CA TYR A 163 19.19 -5.46 -11.09
C TYR A 163 19.03 -6.94 -10.82
N THR A 164 19.98 -7.73 -11.29
CA THR A 164 20.03 -9.17 -11.10
C THR A 164 21.46 -9.58 -10.76
N ARG A 165 21.63 -10.72 -10.09
CA ARG A 165 22.94 -11.39 -10.08
C ARG A 165 23.30 -11.83 -11.50
N ILE A 166 24.60 -11.96 -11.76
CA ILE A 166 25.07 -12.57 -13.01
C ILE A 166 24.53 -14.00 -13.12
N GLY A 167 23.92 -14.34 -14.26
CA GLY A 167 23.26 -15.61 -14.52
C GLY A 167 21.75 -15.63 -14.23
N GLU A 168 21.22 -14.62 -13.52
CA GLU A 168 19.79 -14.48 -13.18
C GLU A 168 19.07 -13.46 -14.08
N GLU A 169 19.71 -12.99 -15.16
CA GLU A 169 19.19 -11.93 -16.04
C GLU A 169 17.87 -12.34 -16.72
N TRP A 170 17.64 -13.65 -16.87
CA TRP A 170 16.40 -14.21 -17.43
C TRP A 170 15.13 -13.77 -16.68
N ARG A 171 15.26 -13.31 -15.43
CA ARG A 171 14.14 -12.80 -14.63
C ARG A 171 13.58 -11.49 -15.16
N VAL A 172 14.40 -10.66 -15.82
CA VAL A 172 13.95 -9.38 -16.41
C VAL A 172 12.97 -9.59 -17.57
N PRO A 173 13.26 -10.39 -18.63
CA PRO A 173 12.28 -10.69 -19.65
C PRO A 173 11.07 -11.47 -19.11
N ALA A 174 11.25 -12.34 -18.11
CA ALA A 174 10.11 -13.01 -17.45
C ALA A 174 9.16 -12.01 -16.78
N TRP A 175 9.70 -11.00 -16.08
CA TRP A 175 8.93 -9.91 -15.49
C TRP A 175 8.15 -9.13 -16.56
N LYS A 176 8.80 -8.80 -17.69
CA LYS A 176 8.13 -8.10 -18.81
C LYS A 176 6.97 -8.92 -19.39
N LEU A 177 7.12 -10.23 -19.50
CA LEU A 177 6.03 -11.12 -19.93
C LEU A 177 4.84 -11.11 -18.96
N ILE A 178 5.10 -11.07 -17.65
CA ILE A 178 4.05 -10.88 -16.63
C ILE A 178 3.33 -9.55 -16.86
N LYS A 179 4.07 -8.46 -17.03
CA LYS A 179 3.50 -7.12 -17.30
C LYS A 179 2.59 -7.13 -18.53
N ASP A 180 3.05 -7.73 -19.63
CA ASP A 180 2.28 -7.86 -20.88
C ASP A 180 1.01 -8.70 -20.72
N ALA A 181 1.07 -9.76 -19.90
CA ALA A 181 -0.08 -10.61 -19.62
C ALA A 181 -1.11 -9.89 -18.73
N VAL A 182 -0.64 -9.13 -17.74
CA VAL A 182 -1.47 -8.31 -16.86
C VAL A 182 -2.16 -7.20 -17.63
N ALA A 183 -1.48 -6.56 -18.59
CA ALA A 183 -2.10 -5.53 -19.44
C ALA A 183 -3.32 -6.05 -20.24
N LYS A 184 -3.39 -7.36 -20.47
CA LYS A 184 -4.50 -8.04 -21.16
C LYS A 184 -5.51 -8.69 -20.20
N SER A 185 -5.25 -8.62 -18.90
CA SER A 185 -6.04 -9.26 -17.85
C SER A 185 -6.08 -8.37 -16.60
N LYS A 186 -6.24 -8.97 -15.41
CA LYS A 186 -6.16 -8.26 -14.13
C LYS A 186 -5.05 -8.92 -13.31
N TRP A 187 -4.40 -8.14 -12.45
CA TRP A 187 -3.47 -8.71 -11.48
C TRP A 187 -4.19 -9.75 -10.62
N SER A 188 -3.60 -10.94 -10.48
CA SER A 188 -4.20 -12.10 -9.82
C SER A 188 -3.22 -12.68 -8.80
N GLU A 189 -3.70 -13.61 -7.98
CA GLU A 189 -2.84 -14.35 -7.04
C GLU A 189 -1.71 -15.12 -7.75
N ASP A 190 -1.96 -15.63 -8.96
CA ASP A 190 -0.94 -16.30 -9.76
C ASP A 190 0.15 -15.33 -10.20
N PHE A 191 -0.22 -14.10 -10.61
CA PHE A 191 0.74 -13.06 -10.94
C PHE A 191 1.52 -12.57 -9.72
N GLU A 192 0.86 -12.46 -8.56
CA GLU A 192 1.53 -12.16 -7.30
C GLU A 192 2.59 -13.20 -6.96
N ARG A 193 2.24 -14.49 -7.03
CA ARG A 193 3.18 -15.59 -6.77
C ARG A 193 4.34 -15.60 -7.77
N MET A 194 4.06 -15.34 -9.04
CA MET A 194 5.09 -15.25 -10.07
C MET A 194 6.02 -14.06 -9.82
N GLU A 195 5.51 -12.88 -9.45
CA GLU A 195 6.34 -11.72 -9.06
C GLU A 195 7.21 -12.06 -7.85
N GLY A 196 6.61 -12.65 -6.81
CA GLY A 196 7.33 -13.03 -5.60
C GLY A 196 8.47 -14.01 -5.89
N MET A 197 8.21 -15.03 -6.70
CA MET A 197 9.23 -15.98 -7.18
C MET A 197 10.35 -15.27 -7.97
N LEU A 198 10.00 -14.33 -8.85
CA LEU A 198 11.00 -13.57 -9.60
C LEU A 198 11.90 -12.74 -8.68
N PHE A 199 11.34 -12.14 -7.63
CA PHE A 199 12.13 -11.40 -6.64
C PHE A 199 12.93 -12.30 -5.70
N GLY A 200 12.56 -13.56 -5.53
CA GLY A 200 13.26 -14.53 -4.68
C GLY A 200 12.55 -14.81 -3.35
N TYR A 201 11.27 -14.47 -3.22
CA TYR A 201 10.48 -14.91 -2.06
C TYR A 201 10.21 -16.41 -2.14
N GLU A 202 10.30 -17.07 -0.98
CA GLU A 202 9.98 -18.48 -0.79
C GLU A 202 8.48 -18.73 -0.92
N GLU A 203 8.08 -19.97 -1.22
CA GLU A 203 6.67 -20.34 -1.45
C GLU A 203 5.78 -19.98 -0.26
N TRP A 204 6.23 -20.27 0.97
CA TRP A 204 5.45 -19.96 2.17
C TRP A 204 5.30 -18.46 2.42
N GLN A 205 6.26 -17.63 2.00
CA GLN A 205 6.15 -16.17 2.10
C GLN A 205 5.06 -15.65 1.14
N ASN A 206 5.03 -16.19 -0.08
CA ASN A 206 3.98 -15.89 -1.05
C ASN A 206 2.60 -16.38 -0.55
N ASP A 207 2.52 -17.58 0.03
CA ASP A 207 1.29 -18.13 0.61
C ASP A 207 0.78 -17.25 1.75
N TRP A 208 1.67 -16.86 2.67
CA TRP A 208 1.35 -15.99 3.79
C TRP A 208 0.82 -14.64 3.28
N TRP A 209 1.48 -14.03 2.30
CA TRP A 209 1.09 -12.74 1.74
C TRP A 209 -0.29 -12.78 1.06
N ILE A 210 -0.54 -13.82 0.28
CA ILE A 210 -1.83 -14.02 -0.39
C ILE A 210 -2.94 -14.22 0.66
N GLU A 211 -2.69 -15.03 1.69
CA GLU A 211 -3.68 -15.27 2.74
C GLU A 211 -3.94 -14.01 3.58
N GLU A 212 -2.91 -13.23 3.87
CA GLU A 212 -3.06 -11.94 4.54
C GLU A 212 -3.92 -10.96 3.73
N PHE A 213 -3.74 -10.94 2.40
CA PHE A 213 -4.59 -10.15 1.51
C PHE A 213 -6.07 -10.57 1.61
N ARG A 214 -6.34 -11.89 1.63
CA ARG A 214 -7.69 -12.43 1.79
C ARG A 214 -8.27 -12.12 3.17
N ARG A 215 -7.47 -12.23 4.23
CA ARG A 215 -7.87 -11.90 5.60
C ARG A 215 -8.29 -10.43 5.73
N ARG A 216 -7.58 -9.53 5.02
CA ARG A 216 -7.95 -8.12 4.88
C ARG A 216 -9.10 -7.87 3.89
N ARG A 217 -9.77 -8.92 3.40
CA ARG A 217 -10.86 -8.89 2.40
C ARG A 217 -10.46 -8.22 1.08
N ARG A 218 -9.17 -8.14 0.79
CA ARG A 218 -8.64 -7.53 -0.43
C ARG A 218 -8.54 -8.60 -1.53
N ARG A 219 -8.63 -8.13 -2.77
CA ARG A 219 -8.33 -8.95 -3.94
C ARG A 219 -7.29 -8.25 -4.82
N PHE A 220 -6.36 -9.03 -5.32
CA PHE A 220 -5.39 -8.57 -6.32
C PHE A 220 -6.11 -7.95 -7.52
N GLY A 221 -5.58 -6.83 -8.02
CA GLY A 221 -6.17 -6.07 -9.12
C GLY A 221 -7.50 -5.38 -8.80
N CYS A 222 -7.92 -5.34 -7.52
CA CYS A 222 -9.17 -4.72 -7.09
C CYS A 222 -8.95 -3.63 -6.05
N LEU A 223 -9.94 -2.75 -5.93
CA LEU A 223 -10.06 -1.76 -4.87
C LEU A 223 -11.21 -2.17 -3.93
N PRO A 224 -10.97 -2.21 -2.61
CA PRO A 224 -12.02 -2.44 -1.61
C PRO A 224 -12.89 -1.19 -1.47
N VAL A 225 -14.17 -1.34 -1.78
CA VAL A 225 -15.16 -0.25 -1.77
C VAL A 225 -16.24 -0.59 -0.75
N TYR A 226 -16.57 0.38 0.09
CA TYR A 226 -17.56 0.29 1.15
C TYR A 226 -18.75 1.19 0.83
N TRP A 227 -19.95 0.72 1.15
CA TRP A 227 -21.18 1.47 0.93
C TRP A 227 -22.16 1.24 2.09
N ALA A 228 -22.55 2.33 2.76
CA ALA A 228 -23.65 2.33 3.74
C ALA A 228 -25.01 2.25 3.02
N VAL A 229 -25.79 1.21 3.31
CA VAL A 229 -27.05 0.91 2.62
C VAL A 229 -28.24 0.93 3.57
N ASN A 230 -29.38 1.43 3.09
CA ASN A 230 -30.64 1.42 3.83
C ASN A 230 -31.35 0.05 3.75
N ALA A 231 -32.50 -0.08 4.42
CA ALA A 231 -33.21 -1.37 4.50
C ALA A 231 -33.71 -1.89 3.15
N LYS A 232 -34.13 -1.01 2.23
CA LYS A 232 -34.61 -1.38 0.90
C LYS A 232 -33.45 -1.86 0.03
N GLU A 233 -32.33 -1.15 0.10
CA GLU A 233 -31.08 -1.46 -0.59
C GLU A 233 -30.50 -2.81 -0.11
N LEU A 234 -30.45 -3.04 1.21
CA LEU A 234 -30.00 -4.30 1.79
C LEU A 234 -30.88 -5.48 1.33
N ALA A 235 -32.21 -5.34 1.40
CA ALA A 235 -33.13 -6.39 0.95
C ALA A 235 -32.94 -6.72 -0.54
N TRP A 236 -32.59 -5.74 -1.36
CA TRP A 236 -32.28 -5.96 -2.78
C TRP A 236 -30.97 -6.73 -2.96
N ILE A 237 -29.92 -6.41 -2.18
CA ILE A 237 -28.66 -7.16 -2.19
C ILE A 237 -28.91 -8.62 -1.81
N GLU A 238 -29.68 -8.86 -0.74
CA GLU A 238 -30.07 -10.21 -0.31
C GLU A 238 -30.86 -10.94 -1.41
N MET A 239 -31.82 -10.27 -2.05
CA MET A 239 -32.63 -10.83 -3.15
C MET A 239 -31.79 -11.21 -4.38
N THR A 240 -30.72 -10.46 -4.68
CA THR A 240 -29.81 -10.78 -5.80
C THR A 240 -28.74 -11.82 -5.44
N GLY A 241 -28.82 -12.40 -4.23
CA GLY A 241 -27.85 -13.37 -3.76
C GLY A 241 -26.46 -12.79 -3.59
N TYR A 242 -26.35 -11.52 -3.17
CA TYR A 242 -25.09 -10.84 -2.89
C TYR A 242 -24.17 -10.69 -4.12
N ARG A 243 -24.74 -10.59 -5.32
CA ARG A 243 -23.97 -10.47 -6.57
C ARG A 243 -23.91 -9.06 -7.14
N ALA A 244 -24.70 -8.14 -6.61
CA ALA A 244 -24.78 -6.79 -7.12
C ALA A 244 -25.15 -5.80 -6.01
N LEU A 245 -24.77 -4.54 -6.26
CA LEU A 245 -25.21 -3.38 -5.52
C LEU A 245 -26.55 -2.87 -6.07
N PRO A 246 -27.41 -2.31 -5.20
CA PRO A 246 -28.77 -1.96 -5.56
C PRO A 246 -28.83 -0.69 -6.41
N PRO A 247 -29.85 -0.55 -7.28
CA PRO A 247 -30.18 0.76 -7.83
C PRO A 247 -30.62 1.70 -6.70
N THR A 248 -30.24 2.96 -6.78
CA THR A 248 -30.67 3.99 -5.82
C THR A 248 -31.71 4.92 -6.45
N GLU A 249 -32.53 5.54 -5.60
CA GLU A 249 -33.42 6.65 -6.00
C GLU A 249 -32.70 8.01 -5.93
N ASN A 250 -31.58 8.08 -5.20
CA ASN A 250 -30.74 9.27 -5.13
C ASN A 250 -30.08 9.55 -6.48
N SER A 251 -29.74 10.81 -6.78
CA SER A 251 -29.00 11.15 -8.00
C SER A 251 -27.56 10.62 -7.96
N THR A 252 -27.00 10.47 -6.76
CA THR A 252 -25.64 10.01 -6.47
C THR A 252 -25.62 9.14 -5.22
N VAL A 253 -24.67 8.21 -5.15
CA VAL A 253 -24.35 7.45 -3.94
C VAL A 253 -22.91 7.77 -3.51
N THR A 254 -22.67 7.82 -2.20
CA THR A 254 -21.32 7.95 -1.67
C THR A 254 -20.78 6.57 -1.33
N VAL A 255 -19.60 6.25 -1.85
CA VAL A 255 -18.85 5.04 -1.53
C VAL A 255 -17.49 5.42 -0.98
N SER A 256 -16.94 4.61 -0.08
CA SER A 256 -15.65 4.87 0.56
C SER A 256 -14.63 3.82 0.15
N LEU A 257 -13.43 4.26 -0.23
CA LEU A 257 -12.31 3.40 -0.55
C LEU A 257 -11.40 3.31 0.67
N LEU A 258 -11.33 2.13 1.29
CA LEU A 258 -10.51 1.88 2.46
C LEU A 258 -9.64 0.63 2.24
N PHE A 259 -8.33 0.83 2.14
CA PHE A 259 -7.39 -0.27 1.91
C PHE A 259 -7.28 -1.23 3.09
N GLU A 260 -7.46 -0.70 4.31
CA GLU A 260 -7.59 -1.51 5.52
C GLU A 260 -9.07 -1.64 5.87
N PRO A 261 -9.50 -2.80 6.39
CA PRO A 261 -10.85 -2.95 6.91
C PRO A 261 -11.14 -1.87 7.97
N PRO A 262 -12.32 -1.21 7.91
CA PRO A 262 -12.64 -0.16 8.87
C PRO A 262 -12.73 -0.77 10.28
N ASP A 263 -12.07 -0.12 11.24
CA ASP A 263 -12.31 -0.36 12.66
C ASP A 263 -13.74 0.05 13.05
N ASP A 264 -14.10 -0.15 14.32
CA ASP A 264 -15.45 0.16 14.82
C ASP A 264 -15.79 1.66 14.69
N ASP A 265 -14.81 2.56 14.81
CA ASP A 265 -14.99 4.01 14.74
C ASP A 265 -15.11 4.50 13.30
N ALA A 266 -14.27 3.99 12.39
CA ALA A 266 -14.39 4.19 10.95
C ALA A 266 -15.72 3.64 10.43
N THR A 267 -16.12 2.44 10.86
CA THR A 267 -17.42 1.86 10.51
C THR A 267 -18.55 2.74 10.99
N ARG A 268 -18.50 3.22 12.24
CA ARG A 268 -19.48 4.17 12.78
C ARG A 268 -19.55 5.47 11.97
N ARG A 269 -18.41 6.09 11.63
CA ARG A 269 -18.38 7.29 10.78
C ARG A 269 -19.07 7.07 9.43
N LEU A 270 -18.90 5.90 8.81
CA LEU A 270 -19.50 5.58 7.51
C LEU A 270 -21.03 5.42 7.57
N ILE A 271 -21.60 5.01 8.70
CA ILE A 271 -23.02 4.67 8.84
C ILE A 271 -23.83 5.67 9.68
N GLU A 272 -23.19 6.50 10.51
CA GLU A 272 -23.87 7.41 11.45
C GLU A 272 -24.59 8.59 10.78
N HIS A 273 -24.18 8.96 9.57
CA HIS A 273 -24.76 10.09 8.83
C HIS A 273 -25.85 9.69 7.82
N SER A 274 -26.29 8.43 7.82
CA SER A 274 -27.28 7.91 6.87
C SER A 274 -28.42 7.16 7.57
N ASP A 275 -29.50 6.91 6.85
CA ASP A 275 -30.56 5.95 7.22
C ASP A 275 -30.08 4.49 7.05
N ALA A 276 -28.76 4.27 7.09
CA ALA A 276 -28.15 2.98 6.87
C ALA A 276 -28.54 1.99 7.96
N VAL A 277 -28.75 0.76 7.50
CA VAL A 277 -28.95 -0.42 8.34
C VAL A 277 -27.84 -1.44 8.14
N ALA A 278 -26.98 -1.25 7.15
CA ALA A 278 -25.79 -2.06 6.96
C ALA A 278 -24.66 -1.26 6.30
N LEU A 279 -23.43 -1.68 6.58
CA LEU A 279 -22.25 -1.35 5.79
C LEU A 279 -21.90 -2.57 4.96
N VAL A 280 -21.84 -2.43 3.63
CA VAL A 280 -21.41 -3.49 2.73
C VAL A 280 -20.04 -3.21 2.14
N HIS A 281 -19.34 -4.28 1.77
CA HIS A 281 -18.03 -4.29 1.15
C HIS A 281 -18.08 -5.03 -0.18
N VAL A 282 -17.42 -4.47 -1.20
CA VAL A 282 -17.18 -5.12 -2.49
C VAL A 282 -15.75 -4.86 -2.95
N ASN A 283 -15.18 -5.85 -3.63
CA ASN A 283 -13.97 -5.64 -4.42
C ASN A 283 -14.36 -5.24 -5.84
N VAL A 284 -13.82 -4.14 -6.36
CA VAL A 284 -14.08 -3.67 -7.73
C VAL A 284 -12.77 -3.61 -8.50
N GLY A 285 -12.76 -4.00 -9.78
CA GLY A 285 -11.56 -3.85 -10.61
C GLY A 285 -10.99 -2.42 -10.55
N SER A 286 -9.69 -2.28 -10.30
CA SER A 286 -9.06 -0.99 -9.99
C SER A 286 -9.19 0.04 -11.12
N LEU A 287 -8.77 -0.31 -12.34
CA LEU A 287 -8.82 0.61 -13.49
C LEU A 287 -10.25 1.07 -13.83
N PRO A 288 -11.25 0.17 -13.94
CA PRO A 288 -12.64 0.60 -14.12
C PRO A 288 -13.15 1.51 -13.01
N PHE A 289 -12.82 1.22 -11.75
CA PHE A 289 -13.24 2.06 -10.63
C PHE A 289 -12.60 3.46 -10.70
N LEU A 290 -11.29 3.55 -10.95
CA LEU A 290 -10.60 4.84 -11.08
C LEU A 290 -11.17 5.68 -12.24
N ALA A 291 -11.55 5.05 -13.34
CA ALA A 291 -12.23 5.74 -14.44
C ALA A 291 -13.64 6.25 -14.05
N LEU A 292 -14.36 5.53 -13.18
CA LEU A 292 -15.67 5.97 -12.67
C LEU A 292 -15.58 7.18 -11.74
N VAL A 293 -14.45 7.35 -11.05
CA VAL A 293 -14.23 8.42 -10.07
C VAL A 293 -13.22 9.47 -10.54
N GLU A 294 -12.95 9.51 -11.83
CA GLU A 294 -11.96 10.42 -12.41
C GLU A 294 -12.23 11.88 -12.00
N GLY A 295 -11.16 12.57 -11.60
CA GLY A 295 -11.23 13.96 -11.12
C GLY A 295 -11.68 14.13 -9.67
N GLN A 296 -12.06 13.06 -8.97
CA GLN A 296 -12.35 13.09 -7.53
C GLN A 296 -11.09 12.77 -6.71
N THR A 297 -11.02 13.33 -5.49
CA THR A 297 -9.91 13.10 -4.55
C THR A 297 -10.46 12.87 -3.15
N GLY A 298 -9.72 12.12 -2.33
CA GLY A 298 -10.13 11.75 -0.98
C GLY A 298 -10.61 10.30 -0.88
N PRO A 299 -10.97 9.84 0.33
CA PRO A 299 -11.39 8.46 0.58
C PRO A 299 -12.85 8.19 0.18
N ASP A 300 -13.66 9.24 0.03
CA ASP A 300 -15.09 9.16 -0.29
C ASP A 300 -15.37 9.66 -1.70
N TYR A 301 -16.12 8.88 -2.47
CA TYR A 301 -16.39 9.12 -3.88
C TYR A 301 -17.90 9.16 -4.14
N ALA A 302 -18.33 10.16 -4.89
CA ALA A 302 -19.70 10.28 -5.36
C ALA A 302 -19.86 9.54 -6.70
N ILE A 303 -20.68 8.50 -6.72
CA ILE A 303 -21.02 7.74 -7.93
C ILE A 303 -22.43 8.14 -8.39
N PRO A 304 -22.59 8.71 -9.59
CA PRO A 304 -23.90 8.95 -10.19
C PRO A 304 -24.72 7.66 -10.28
N ALA A 305 -26.02 7.73 -9.96
CA ALA A 305 -26.89 6.53 -9.94
C ALA A 305 -26.92 5.78 -11.28
N GLY A 306 -26.82 6.50 -12.40
CA GLY A 306 -26.75 5.91 -13.74
C GLY A 306 -25.50 5.05 -14.00
N LEU A 307 -24.45 5.19 -13.19
CA LEU A 307 -23.18 4.47 -13.29
C LEU A 307 -23.08 3.27 -12.32
N ILE A 308 -24.06 3.04 -11.45
CA ILE A 308 -24.08 1.86 -10.55
C ILE A 308 -24.04 0.56 -11.35
N LYS A 309 -24.67 0.52 -12.53
CA LYS A 309 -24.58 -0.64 -13.44
C LYS A 309 -23.14 -0.94 -13.88
N ASP A 310 -22.33 0.10 -14.06
CA ASP A 310 -20.94 -0.02 -14.51
C ASP A 310 -20.04 -0.39 -13.33
N LEU A 311 -20.35 0.09 -12.13
CA LEU A 311 -19.77 -0.43 -10.89
C LEU A 311 -20.05 -1.94 -10.72
N ASN A 312 -21.31 -2.35 -10.87
CA ASN A 312 -21.75 -3.76 -10.77
C ASN A 312 -21.06 -4.68 -11.77
N ARG A 313 -20.84 -4.22 -13.02
CA ARG A 313 -20.10 -4.99 -14.04
C ARG A 313 -18.65 -5.29 -13.66
N ASN A 314 -18.10 -4.54 -12.70
CA ASN A 314 -16.70 -4.63 -12.30
C ASN A 314 -16.49 -5.20 -10.90
N ILE A 315 -17.57 -5.60 -10.20
CA ILE A 315 -17.48 -6.32 -8.93
C ILE A 315 -16.78 -7.67 -9.13
N VAL A 316 -15.88 -7.99 -8.20
CA VAL A 316 -15.15 -9.26 -8.13
C VAL A 316 -15.50 -9.96 -6.82
N GLY A 317 -16.25 -11.06 -6.93
CA GLY A 317 -16.71 -11.82 -5.76
C GLY A 317 -18.14 -11.49 -5.37
N GLU A 318 -18.43 -11.56 -4.07
CA GLU A 318 -19.73 -11.29 -3.48
C GLU A 318 -19.73 -9.95 -2.74
N VAL A 319 -20.94 -9.40 -2.56
CA VAL A 319 -21.19 -8.26 -1.66
C VAL A 319 -21.20 -8.79 -0.24
N GLU A 320 -20.26 -8.35 0.59
CA GLU A 320 -20.13 -8.79 1.97
C GLU A 320 -20.76 -7.79 2.93
N ILE A 321 -21.53 -8.26 3.91
CA ILE A 321 -22.03 -7.41 5.00
C ILE A 321 -20.94 -7.31 6.07
N ILE A 322 -20.46 -6.08 6.31
CA ILE A 322 -19.41 -5.78 7.29
C ILE A 322 -20.02 -5.44 8.64
N ALA A 323 -21.07 -4.63 8.64
CA ALA A 323 -21.83 -4.30 9.84
C ALA A 323 -23.32 -4.28 9.53
N ARG A 324 -24.15 -4.71 10.48
CA ARG A 324 -25.61 -4.68 10.37
C ARG A 324 -26.24 -4.11 11.64
N ARG A 325 -27.26 -3.28 11.47
CA ARG A 325 -28.05 -2.74 12.56
C ARG A 325 -29.09 -3.77 12.97
N GLU A 326 -29.05 -4.17 14.23
CA GLU A 326 -30.00 -5.06 14.85
C GLU A 326 -31.31 -4.33 15.16
N ALA A 327 -32.39 -5.09 15.34
CA ALA A 327 -33.72 -4.55 15.67
C ALA A 327 -33.75 -3.69 16.95
N GLN A 328 -32.76 -3.88 17.84
CA GLN A 328 -32.59 -3.14 19.09
C GLN A 328 -31.77 -1.85 18.93
N GLY A 329 -31.34 -1.52 17.71
CA GLY A 329 -30.54 -0.35 17.39
C GLY A 329 -29.03 -0.51 17.59
N THR A 330 -28.58 -1.66 18.09
CA THR A 330 -27.17 -2.05 18.23
C THR A 330 -26.57 -2.53 16.91
N TRP A 331 -25.26 -2.44 16.73
CA TRP A 331 -24.57 -2.93 15.53
C TRP A 331 -23.92 -4.30 15.79
N SER A 332 -24.10 -5.24 14.86
CA SER A 332 -23.34 -6.48 14.76
C SER A 332 -22.27 -6.34 13.69
N TYR A 333 -21.05 -6.78 13.98
CA TYR A 333 -19.88 -6.63 13.10
C TYR A 333 -19.39 -8.00 12.66
N ASN A 334 -19.17 -8.16 11.36
CA ASN A 334 -18.58 -9.35 10.78
C ASN A 334 -17.05 -9.26 10.87
N ARG A 335 -16.52 -9.61 12.05
CA ARG A 335 -15.08 -9.62 12.30
C ARG A 335 -14.45 -10.82 11.58
N ALA A 336 -13.77 -10.54 10.47
CA ALA A 336 -12.81 -11.49 9.89
C ALA A 336 -11.40 -11.34 10.51
N LEU A 337 -11.27 -10.50 11.54
CA LEU A 337 -10.00 -10.01 12.07
C LEU A 337 -9.92 -10.23 13.58
N ASP A 338 -9.99 -11.48 14.03
CA ASP A 338 -9.23 -11.80 15.24
C ASP A 338 -7.92 -12.46 14.76
N PRO A 339 -6.74 -11.98 15.19
CA PRO A 339 -5.52 -12.74 14.97
C PRO A 339 -5.69 -14.13 15.59
N PRO A 340 -5.06 -15.19 15.05
CA PRO A 340 -5.03 -16.46 15.76
C PRO A 340 -4.43 -16.20 17.15
N ASP A 341 -5.11 -16.68 18.19
CA ASP A 341 -4.56 -16.72 19.56
C ASP A 341 -3.09 -17.14 19.48
N GLU A 342 -2.18 -16.36 20.08
CA GLU A 342 -0.76 -16.69 20.26
C GLU A 342 -0.54 -17.90 21.20
N THR A 343 -1.45 -18.88 21.16
CA THR A 343 -1.30 -20.18 21.81
C THR A 343 -1.14 -21.27 20.76
N VAL A 344 -0.08 -21.19 19.96
CA VAL A 344 0.54 -22.41 19.42
C VAL A 344 2.01 -22.39 19.81
N ALA A 345 2.31 -23.33 20.71
CA ALA A 345 3.56 -23.48 21.42
C ALA A 345 4.79 -23.51 20.50
N VAL A 346 5.80 -22.75 20.92
CA VAL A 346 7.20 -23.10 20.65
C VAL A 346 7.43 -24.50 21.23
N GLY A 347 7.65 -25.47 20.33
CA GLY A 347 8.03 -26.84 20.64
C GLY A 347 9.15 -27.28 19.72
#